data_AF-A0AAV7KXT0-F1
#
_entry.id   AF-A0AAV7KXT0-F1
#
_cell.length_a   1.000
_cell.length_b   1.000
_cell.length_c   1.000
_cell.angle_alpha   90.00
_cell.angle_beta   90.00
_cell.angle_gamma   90.00
#
_symmetry.space_group_name_H-M   'P 1'
#
loop_
_entity.id
_entity.type
_entity.pdbx_description
1 polymer ?
#
loop_
_entity_poly.entity_id
_entity_poly.type
_entity_poly.pdbx_seq_one_letter_code
_entity_poly.pdbx_strand_id
1 'polypeptide(L)'
;MNLLSLRKACRLLGTLPSRRPLTMDELLSRCVPQLPPYEARGRNPPPPELQSNDFMSKYRTLELADRAGLLRSLATNFGREHGRVAELCAAVLQVQDRGTAAVLQAEDRLRHHLCPRYRLLFTNLSAAPGGVKFLLDLRADLLQNLEPATSEGSELRVSEGISRGG
;
A
#
# COMPACT_ATOMS: atom_id res chain seq x y z
N MET A 1 38.97 33.25 25.42
CA MET A 1 37.80 32.39 25.10
C MET A 1 38.33 31.11 24.47
N ASN A 2 38.32 29.99 25.21
CA ASN A 2 39.03 28.76 24.84
C ASN A 2 38.15 27.76 24.05
N LEU A 3 38.78 27.06 23.10
CA LEU A 3 38.21 25.96 22.30
C LEU A 3 37.61 24.79 23.13
N LEU A 4 37.88 24.73 24.43
CA LEU A 4 37.27 23.74 25.33
C LEU A 4 35.78 23.99 25.60
N SER A 5 35.27 25.22 25.43
CA SER A 5 33.83 25.50 25.62
C SER A 5 32.98 25.04 24.44
N LEU A 6 33.52 25.02 23.22
CA LEU A 6 32.80 24.55 22.03
C LEU A 6 32.63 23.01 22.04
N ARG A 7 33.61 22.28 22.56
CA ARG A 7 33.57 20.81 22.72
C ARG A 7 32.65 20.35 23.86
N LYS A 8 32.22 21.23 24.77
CA LYS A 8 31.18 20.93 25.77
C LYS A 8 29.78 21.14 25.23
N ALA A 9 29.57 22.07 24.31
CA ALA A 9 28.27 22.30 23.67
C ALA A 9 27.81 21.07 22.85
N CYS A 10 28.72 20.38 22.16
CA CYS A 10 28.38 19.14 21.45
C CYS A 10 28.08 17.93 22.35
N ARG A 11 28.38 17.99 23.66
CA ARG A 11 28.07 16.88 24.60
C ARG A 11 26.67 16.97 25.21
N LEU A 12 25.95 18.07 24.99
CA LEU A 12 24.58 18.27 25.48
C LEU A 12 23.53 18.24 24.37
N LEU A 13 23.93 18.10 23.11
CA LEU A 13 23.03 17.67 22.05
C LEU A 13 22.90 16.16 22.18
N GLY A 14 21.94 15.76 23.01
CA GLY A 14 21.52 14.38 23.19
C GLY A 14 21.47 13.66 21.85
N THR A 15 21.93 12.41 21.89
CA THR A 15 21.82 11.40 20.84
C THR A 15 20.60 11.61 19.96
N LEU A 16 20.77 12.35 18.86
CA LEU A 16 19.85 12.28 17.74
C LEU A 16 19.87 10.81 17.33
N PRO A 17 18.72 10.12 17.27
CA PRO A 17 18.69 8.75 16.80
C PRO A 17 19.33 8.77 15.41
N SER A 18 20.46 8.08 15.28
CA SER A 18 21.09 7.81 13.99
C SER A 18 19.96 7.36 13.07
N ARG A 19 19.61 8.22 12.11
CA ARG A 19 18.42 8.05 11.28
C ARG A 19 18.75 6.91 10.34
N ARG A 20 18.57 5.68 10.83
CA ARG A 20 18.75 4.46 10.06
C ARG A 20 17.98 4.64 8.75
N PRO A 21 18.57 4.30 7.59
CA PRO A 21 17.82 4.33 6.35
C PRO A 21 16.56 3.48 6.55
N LEU A 22 15.39 4.09 6.32
CA LEU A 22 14.11 3.40 6.44
C LEU A 22 14.13 2.22 5.48
N THR A 23 13.82 1.03 5.98
CA THR A 23 13.62 -0.16 5.14
C THR A 23 12.42 0.06 4.20
N MET A 24 12.37 -0.66 3.08
CA MET A 24 11.28 -0.53 2.12
C MET A 24 9.91 -0.80 2.78
N ASP A 25 9.84 -1.73 3.72
CA ASP A 25 8.62 -2.07 4.46
C ASP A 25 8.21 -0.97 5.46
N GLU A 26 9.17 -0.28 6.08
CA GLU A 26 8.91 0.89 6.92
C GLU A 26 8.41 2.10 6.13
N LEU A 27 8.81 2.23 4.86
CA LEU A 27 8.27 3.23 3.95
C LEU A 27 6.83 2.88 3.59
N LEU A 28 6.61 1.63 3.15
CA LEU A 28 5.29 1.15 2.74
C LEU A 28 4.28 1.19 3.89
N SER A 29 4.67 0.83 5.12
CA SER A 29 3.77 0.92 6.28
C SER A 29 3.34 2.35 6.63
N ARG A 30 4.12 3.37 6.26
CA ARG A 30 3.78 4.79 6.45
C ARG A 30 2.91 5.36 5.33
N CYS A 31 3.10 4.89 4.10
CA CYS A 31 2.42 5.41 2.92
C CYS A 31 1.16 4.62 2.56
N VAL A 32 1.12 3.33 2.85
CA VAL A 32 -0.04 2.47 2.57
C VAL A 32 -1.04 2.63 3.73
N PRO A 33 -2.18 3.29 3.50
CA PRO A 33 -3.19 3.44 4.53
C PRO A 33 -3.70 2.08 5.00
N GLN A 34 -4.06 2.00 6.29
CA GLN A 34 -4.79 0.85 6.79
C GLN A 34 -6.16 0.79 6.14
N LEU A 35 -6.64 -0.41 5.83
CA LEU A 35 -7.99 -0.58 5.32
C LEU A 35 -8.95 -0.10 6.43
N PRO A 36 -9.80 0.91 6.19
CA PRO A 36 -10.72 1.38 7.20
C PRO A 36 -11.69 0.25 7.58
N PRO A 37 -12.18 0.23 8.83
CA PRO A 37 -13.26 -0.67 9.23
C PRO A 37 -14.43 -0.55 8.26
N TYR A 38 -15.15 -1.65 8.05
CA TYR A 38 -16.28 -1.68 7.13
C TYR A 38 -17.33 -0.61 7.46
N GLU A 39 -17.54 -0.33 8.74
CA GLU A 39 -18.47 0.68 9.28
C GLU A 39 -18.04 2.13 8.96
N ALA A 40 -16.79 2.32 8.54
CA ALA A 40 -16.27 3.61 8.08
C ALA A 40 -16.27 3.72 6.55
N ARG A 41 -16.79 2.72 5.81
CA ARG A 41 -16.91 2.79 4.36
C ARG A 41 -17.75 4.01 3.95
N GLY A 42 -17.20 4.84 3.06
CA GLY A 42 -17.82 6.10 2.63
C GLY A 42 -17.34 7.33 3.41
N ARG A 43 -16.74 7.16 4.59
CA ARG A 43 -15.95 8.20 5.26
C ARG A 43 -14.51 8.06 4.80
N ASN A 44 -14.21 8.53 3.59
CA ASN A 44 -12.82 8.66 3.18
C ASN A 44 -12.23 9.87 3.90
N PRO A 45 -11.25 9.70 4.82
CA PRO A 45 -10.49 10.85 5.28
C PRO A 45 -9.84 11.51 4.05
N PRO A 46 -9.71 12.85 4.03
CA PRO A 46 -9.05 13.54 2.93
C PRO A 46 -7.69 12.90 2.66
N PRO A 47 -7.27 12.79 1.38
CA PRO A 47 -6.00 12.15 1.05
C PRO A 47 -4.89 12.82 1.86
N PRO A 48 -4.03 12.07 2.56
CA PRO A 48 -2.86 12.64 3.18
C PRO A 48 -1.86 12.99 2.06
N GLU A 49 -2.07 14.13 1.39
CA GLU A 49 -1.29 14.62 0.24
C GLU A 49 0.23 14.56 0.50
N LEU A 50 0.64 14.81 1.74
CA LEU A 50 2.02 14.70 2.21
C LEU A 50 2.58 13.27 2.05
N GLN A 51 1.82 12.24 2.39
CA GLN A 51 2.26 10.84 2.28
C GLN A 51 2.37 10.40 0.82
N SER A 52 1.47 10.86 -0.05
CA SER A 52 1.52 10.62 -1.49
C SER A 52 2.77 11.26 -2.11
N ASN A 53 3.05 12.52 -1.77
CA ASN A 53 4.22 13.25 -2.29
C ASN A 53 5.53 12.63 -1.79
N ASP A 54 5.60 12.26 -0.51
CA ASP A 54 6.76 11.57 0.07
C ASP A 54 7.03 10.23 -0.62
N PHE A 55 5.97 9.45 -0.90
CA PHE A 55 6.08 8.19 -1.63
C PHE A 55 6.63 8.42 -3.04
N MET A 56 6.04 9.34 -3.81
CA MET A 56 6.47 9.64 -5.17
C MET A 56 7.91 10.15 -5.23
N SER A 57 8.30 11.04 -4.31
CA SER A 57 9.66 11.58 -4.22
C SER A 57 10.67 10.46 -3.96
N LYS A 58 10.40 9.61 -2.97
CA LYS A 58 11.28 8.48 -2.66
C LYS A 58 11.37 7.48 -3.81
N TYR A 59 10.24 7.08 -4.40
CA TYR A 59 10.23 6.15 -5.52
C TYR A 59 11.12 6.62 -6.69
N ARG A 60 11.11 7.93 -7.00
CA ARG A 60 11.95 8.52 -8.06
C ARG A 60 13.44 8.44 -7.75
N THR A 61 13.84 8.44 -6.48
CA THR A 61 15.25 8.29 -6.07
C THR A 61 15.76 6.86 -6.11
N LEU A 62 14.88 5.86 -6.23
CA LEU A 62 15.26 4.45 -6.28
C LEU A 62 15.80 4.04 -7.66
N GLU A 63 16.79 3.16 -7.65
CA GLU A 63 17.25 2.44 -8.84
C GLU A 63 16.23 1.38 -9.27
N LEU A 64 16.33 0.90 -10.52
CA LEU A 64 15.36 -0.03 -11.09
C LEU A 64 15.20 -1.32 -10.28
N ALA A 65 16.31 -1.88 -9.76
CA ALA A 65 16.29 -3.09 -8.92
C ALA A 65 15.55 -2.86 -7.60
N ASP A 66 15.76 -1.71 -6.97
CA ASP A 66 15.10 -1.34 -5.71
C ASP A 66 13.61 -1.04 -5.91
N ARG A 67 13.23 -0.43 -7.05
CA ARG A 67 11.83 -0.24 -7.43
C ARG A 67 11.12 -1.58 -7.57
N ALA A 68 11.75 -2.56 -8.21
CA ALA A 68 11.21 -3.90 -8.35
C ALA A 68 11.04 -4.59 -6.97
N GLY A 69 12.00 -4.41 -6.06
CA GLY A 69 11.90 -4.90 -4.68
C GLY A 69 10.74 -4.27 -3.90
N LEU A 70 10.59 -2.94 -4.00
CA LEU A 70 9.48 -2.21 -3.39
C LEU A 70 8.13 -2.68 -3.92
N LEU A 71 7.99 -2.83 -5.24
CA LEU A 71 6.76 -3.26 -5.89
C LEU A 71 6.39 -4.70 -5.54
N ARG A 72 7.38 -5.60 -5.43
CA ARG A 72 7.16 -6.96 -4.91
C ARG A 72 6.68 -6.94 -3.45
N SER A 73 7.34 -6.18 -2.58
CA SER A 73 6.90 -6.05 -1.18
C SER A 73 5.48 -5.46 -1.08
N LEU A 74 5.15 -4.47 -1.91
CA LEU A 74 3.79 -3.92 -1.98
C LEU A 74 2.75 -5.00 -2.33
N ALA A 75 3.07 -5.89 -3.28
CA ALA A 75 2.17 -6.98 -3.68
C ALA A 75 2.03 -8.05 -2.59
N THR A 76 3.13 -8.50 -1.98
CA THR A 76 3.13 -9.61 -1.01
C THR A 76 2.65 -9.19 0.38
N ASN A 77 3.08 -8.03 0.87
CA ASN A 77 2.86 -7.61 2.26
C ASN A 77 1.66 -6.68 2.42
N PHE A 78 1.26 -5.98 1.36
CA PHE A 78 0.17 -5.01 1.37
C PHE A 78 -0.96 -5.39 0.39
N GLY A 79 -0.98 -6.66 -0.02
CA GLY A 79 -2.05 -7.28 -0.78
C GLY A 79 -3.32 -7.55 0.04
N ARG A 80 -3.92 -8.72 -0.15
CA ARG A 80 -5.13 -9.14 0.53
C ARG A 80 -4.79 -9.90 1.81
N GLU A 81 -5.59 -9.71 2.86
CA GLU A 81 -5.46 -10.49 4.09
C GLU A 81 -6.21 -11.82 3.93
N HIS A 82 -5.51 -12.85 3.41
CA HIS A 82 -6.12 -14.14 3.06
C HIS A 82 -6.85 -14.82 4.22
N GLY A 83 -6.33 -14.70 5.45
CA GLY A 83 -7.00 -15.20 6.66
C GLY A 83 -8.37 -14.55 6.88
N ARG A 84 -8.43 -13.21 6.79
CA ARG A 84 -9.68 -12.46 6.93
C ARG A 84 -10.67 -12.76 5.82
N VAL A 85 -10.20 -12.97 4.60
CA VAL A 85 -11.04 -13.39 3.46
C VAL A 85 -11.68 -14.75 3.72
N ALA A 86 -10.90 -15.73 4.22
CA ALA A 86 -11.42 -17.05 4.53
C ALA A 86 -12.51 -17.01 5.62
N GLU A 87 -12.30 -16.22 6.68
CA GLU A 87 -13.30 -16.00 7.73
C GLU A 87 -14.60 -15.41 7.18
N LEU A 88 -14.50 -14.40 6.30
CA LEU A 88 -15.66 -13.74 5.71
C LEU A 88 -16.42 -14.66 4.74
N CYS A 89 -15.70 -15.50 3.99
CA CYS A 89 -16.33 -16.55 3.18
C CYS A 89 -17.14 -17.52 4.06
N ALA A 90 -16.59 -17.96 5.19
CA ALA A 90 -17.33 -18.80 6.13
C ALA A 90 -18.55 -18.07 6.73
N ALA A 91 -18.42 -16.77 7.03
CA ALA A 91 -19.52 -15.95 7.52
C ALA A 91 -20.67 -15.83 6.51
N VAL A 92 -20.37 -15.70 5.21
CA VAL A 92 -21.39 -15.69 4.14
C VAL A 92 -22.17 -17.02 4.14
N LEU A 93 -21.47 -18.16 4.25
CA LEU A 93 -22.11 -19.47 4.30
C LEU A 93 -23.06 -19.63 5.51
N GLN A 94 -22.69 -19.07 6.66
CA GLN A 94 -23.50 -19.17 7.89
C GLN A 94 -24.79 -18.35 7.87
N VAL A 95 -24.88 -17.32 7.02
CA VAL A 95 -26.05 -16.43 6.96
C VAL A 95 -26.99 -16.75 5.79
N GLN A 96 -26.71 -17.79 4.99
CA GLN A 96 -27.53 -18.14 3.83
C GLN A 96 -29.00 -18.41 4.18
N ASP A 97 -29.25 -19.05 5.32
CA ASP A 97 -30.61 -19.36 5.77
C ASP A 97 -31.28 -18.20 6.53
N ARG A 98 -30.56 -17.09 6.76
CA ARG A 98 -31.04 -15.93 7.55
C ARG A 98 -31.71 -14.84 6.71
N GLY A 99 -31.90 -15.10 5.42
CA GLY A 99 -32.60 -14.21 4.47
C GLY A 99 -31.67 -13.28 3.69
N THR A 100 -32.20 -12.76 2.57
CA THR A 100 -31.45 -12.04 1.53
C THR A 100 -30.67 -10.82 2.05
N ALA A 101 -31.24 -10.06 2.99
CA ALA A 101 -30.57 -8.87 3.53
C ALA A 101 -29.27 -9.23 4.29
N ALA A 102 -29.27 -10.32 5.06
CA ALA A 102 -28.10 -10.77 5.81
C ALA A 102 -27.00 -11.28 4.87
N VAL A 103 -27.38 -12.00 3.80
CA VAL A 103 -26.45 -12.46 2.76
C VAL A 103 -25.81 -11.27 2.05
N LEU A 104 -26.60 -10.29 1.60
CA LEU A 104 -26.08 -9.09 0.94
C LEU A 104 -25.10 -8.31 1.82
N GLN A 105 -25.38 -8.18 3.12
CA GLN A 105 -24.47 -7.50 4.05
C GLN A 105 -23.15 -8.29 4.23
N ALA A 106 -23.21 -9.62 4.33
CA ALA A 106 -22.03 -10.45 4.45
C ALA A 106 -21.17 -10.44 3.16
N GLU A 107 -21.80 -10.50 1.99
CA GLU A 107 -21.12 -10.35 0.71
C GLU A 107 -20.45 -8.99 0.57
N ASP A 108 -21.13 -7.92 0.97
CA ASP A 108 -20.58 -6.57 0.85
C ASP A 108 -19.36 -6.36 1.75
N ARG A 109 -19.35 -6.97 2.95
CA ARG A 109 -18.17 -7.06 3.81
C ARG A 109 -17.05 -7.86 3.14
N LEU A 110 -17.37 -9.00 2.53
CA LEU A 110 -16.39 -9.79 1.79
C LEU A 110 -15.77 -8.98 0.63
N ARG A 111 -16.58 -8.26 -0.15
CA ARG A 111 -16.11 -7.38 -1.24
C ARG A 111 -15.15 -6.29 -0.72
N HIS A 112 -15.43 -5.70 0.44
CA HIS A 112 -14.56 -4.69 1.06
C HIS A 112 -13.16 -5.24 1.36
N HIS A 113 -13.07 -6.46 1.92
CA HIS A 113 -11.80 -7.09 2.29
C HIS A 113 -11.08 -7.79 1.12
N LEU A 114 -11.78 -8.10 0.03
CA LEU A 114 -11.18 -8.56 -1.22
C LEU A 114 -10.46 -7.44 -1.99
N CYS A 115 -10.70 -6.17 -1.65
CA CYS A 115 -9.94 -5.07 -2.21
C CYS A 115 -8.54 -5.00 -1.56
N PRO A 116 -7.45 -5.11 -2.34
CA PRO A 116 -6.10 -5.03 -1.78
C PRO A 116 -5.82 -3.63 -1.21
N ARG A 117 -5.00 -3.56 -0.15
CA ARG A 117 -4.76 -2.29 0.59
C ARG A 117 -4.09 -1.22 -0.25
N TYR A 118 -3.22 -1.61 -1.18
CA TYR A 118 -2.58 -0.69 -2.11
C TYR A 118 -3.56 0.04 -3.05
N ARG A 119 -4.83 -0.41 -3.17
CA ARG A 119 -5.85 0.29 -3.95
C ARG A 119 -6.08 1.71 -3.45
N LEU A 120 -6.15 1.90 -2.13
CA LEU A 120 -6.35 3.21 -1.53
C LEU A 120 -5.10 4.10 -1.69
N LEU A 121 -3.90 3.50 -1.63
CA LEU A 121 -2.66 4.21 -1.98
C LEU A 121 -2.73 4.74 -3.42
N PHE A 122 -3.10 3.91 -4.40
CA PHE A 122 -3.20 4.37 -5.79
C PHE A 122 -4.26 5.45 -5.99
N THR A 123 -5.40 5.37 -5.30
CA THR A 123 -6.39 6.45 -5.28
C THR A 123 -5.78 7.75 -4.74
N ASN A 124 -5.08 7.71 -3.61
CA ASN A 124 -4.44 8.89 -3.02
C ASN A 124 -3.30 9.45 -3.87
N LEU A 125 -2.56 8.58 -4.57
CA LEU A 125 -1.52 8.99 -5.51
C LEU A 125 -2.15 9.67 -6.73
N SER A 126 -3.23 9.13 -7.29
CA SER A 126 -3.89 9.70 -8.48
C SER A 126 -4.44 11.11 -8.25
N ALA A 127 -4.84 11.42 -7.01
CA ALA A 127 -5.33 12.74 -6.60
C ALA A 127 -4.21 13.78 -6.39
N ALA A 128 -2.95 13.33 -6.22
CA ALA A 128 -1.82 14.24 -6.01
C ALA A 128 -1.36 14.89 -7.33
N PRO A 129 -0.73 16.09 -7.28
CA PRO A 129 -0.21 16.75 -8.47
C PRO A 129 0.81 15.87 -9.23
N GLY A 130 0.53 15.58 -10.50
CA GLY A 130 1.37 14.70 -11.33
C GLY A 130 1.25 13.20 -10.99
N GLY A 131 0.32 12.83 -10.12
CA GLY A 131 0.11 11.47 -9.65
C GLY A 131 -0.34 10.49 -10.72
N VAL A 132 -1.18 10.91 -11.66
CA VAL A 132 -1.60 10.08 -12.79
C VAL A 132 -0.41 9.67 -13.67
N LYS A 133 0.47 10.63 -14.01
CA LYS A 133 1.70 10.34 -14.75
C LYS A 133 2.60 9.38 -13.98
N PHE A 134 2.76 9.61 -12.67
CA PHE A 134 3.52 8.72 -11.81
C PHE A 134 2.99 7.28 -11.82
N LEU A 135 1.67 7.08 -11.79
CA LEU A 135 1.06 5.74 -11.85
C LEU A 135 1.30 5.06 -13.20
N LEU A 136 1.34 5.83 -14.30
CA LEU A 136 1.70 5.30 -15.62
C LEU A 136 3.17 4.86 -15.67
N ASP A 137 4.07 5.68 -15.14
CA ASP A 137 5.51 5.35 -15.03
C ASP A 137 5.72 4.11 -14.15
N LEU A 138 5.03 4.03 -13.00
CA LEU A 138 5.06 2.88 -12.11
C LEU A 138 4.52 1.61 -12.78
N ARG A 139 3.48 1.71 -13.61
CA ARG A 139 2.99 0.58 -14.42
C ARG A 139 4.03 0.15 -15.46
N ALA A 140 4.71 1.09 -16.10
CA ALA A 140 5.77 0.77 -17.05
C ALA A 140 6.93 0.02 -16.36
N ASP A 141 7.32 0.47 -15.16
CA ASP A 141 8.32 -0.21 -14.34
C ASP A 141 7.84 -1.63 -13.94
N LEU A 142 6.57 -1.80 -13.56
CA LEU A 142 6.01 -3.13 -13.28
C LEU A 142 6.11 -4.06 -14.50
N LEU A 143 5.70 -3.61 -15.68
CA LEU A 143 5.72 -4.42 -16.90
C LEU A 143 7.15 -4.81 -17.30
N GLN A 144 8.12 -3.89 -17.17
CA GLN A 144 9.53 -4.18 -17.43
C GLN A 144 10.10 -5.23 -16.47
N ASN A 145 9.62 -5.29 -15.22
CA ASN A 145 10.08 -6.24 -14.22
C ASN A 145 9.33 -7.59 -14.25
N LEU A 146 8.27 -7.73 -15.06
CA LEU A 146 7.53 -8.98 -15.26
C LEU A 146 8.11 -9.85 -16.39
N GLU A 147 8.90 -9.23 -17.27
CA GLU A 147 9.63 -9.86 -18.39
C GLU A 147 11.08 -10.16 -17.96
N PRO A 148 11.37 -11.05 -16.98
CA PRO A 148 11.36 -12.48 -17.25
C PRO A 148 11.13 -13.34 -15.98
N ALA A 149 9.88 -13.71 -15.70
CA ALA A 149 9.58 -14.86 -14.85
C ALA A 149 8.29 -15.52 -15.30
N THR A 150 8.32 -16.10 -16.51
CA THR A 150 7.47 -17.24 -16.85
C THR A 150 7.87 -18.42 -15.98
N SER A 151 7.48 -18.40 -14.72
CA SER A 151 7.45 -19.56 -13.83
C SER A 151 6.69 -19.16 -12.56
N GLU A 152 5.45 -19.64 -12.44
CA GLU A 152 4.70 -19.79 -11.18
C GLU A 152 4.35 -18.48 -10.43
N GLY A 153 3.26 -17.83 -10.85
CA GLY A 153 2.67 -16.70 -10.14
C GLY A 153 1.23 -16.43 -10.58
N SER A 154 0.34 -17.38 -10.30
CA SER A 154 -1.08 -17.39 -10.69
C SER A 154 -1.92 -16.21 -10.16
N GLU A 155 -1.36 -15.33 -9.34
CA GLU A 155 -2.07 -14.20 -8.72
C GLU A 155 -2.09 -12.91 -9.58
N LEU A 156 -1.14 -12.76 -10.51
CA LEU A 156 -1.03 -11.54 -11.33
C LEU A 156 -2.02 -11.48 -12.51
N ARG A 157 -2.67 -12.60 -12.86
CA ARG A 157 -3.72 -12.63 -13.91
C ARG A 157 -5.06 -12.08 -13.45
N VAL A 158 -5.31 -12.00 -12.14
CA VAL A 158 -6.59 -11.56 -11.59
C VAL A 158 -6.81 -10.05 -11.82
N SER A 159 -5.75 -9.26 -11.87
CA SER A 159 -5.82 -7.80 -12.04
C SER A 159 -6.11 -7.34 -13.47
N GLU A 160 -5.86 -8.17 -14.49
CA GLU A 160 -6.17 -7.82 -15.89
C GLU A 160 -7.66 -7.96 -16.25
N GLY A 161 -8.42 -8.76 -15.50
CA GLY A 161 -9.86 -8.97 -15.74
C GLY A 161 -10.75 -7.77 -15.34
N ILE A 162 -10.27 -6.90 -14.44
CA ILE A 162 -11.08 -5.79 -13.89
C ILE A 162 -11.10 -4.57 -14.83
N SER A 163 -10.16 -4.46 -15.79
CA SER A 163 -10.05 -3.28 -16.67
C SER A 163 -10.75 -3.42 -18.03
N ARG A 164 -11.44 -4.53 -18.31
CA ARG A 164 -12.11 -4.76 -19.62
C ARG A 164 -13.63 -4.91 -19.55
N GLY A 165 -14.24 -4.74 -18.38
CA GLY A 165 -15.69 -4.78 -18.21
C GLY A 165 -16.23 -3.42 -17.77
N GLY A 166 -16.57 -2.59 -18.76
CA GLY A 166 -17.22 -1.28 -18.61
C GLY A 166 -17.59 -0.75 -19.98
#